data_AF-A0A7S1L441-F1
#
_entry.id   AF-A0A7S1L441-F1
#
_cell.length_a   1.000
_cell.length_b   1.000
_cell.length_c   1.000
_cell.angle_alpha   90.00
_cell.angle_beta   90.00
_cell.angle_gamma   90.00
#
_symmetry.space_group_name_H-M   'P 1'
#
loop_
_entity.id
_entity.type
_entity.pdbx_description
1 polymer ?
#
loop_
_entity_poly.entity_id
_entity_poly.type
_entity_poly.pdbx_seq_one_letter_code
_entity_poly.pdbx_strand_id
1 'polypeptide(L)'
;FVTTGAAAGVTSVFGSALGGLLFVMEEVASFFPQRLAWKTFVACLVTYAIQQLANSMLDGWVPREDDKESPIHYLNPETHTVGTENHRDPLTIHETVATLFNMRVVAAQLVPLDLRALLPAALVGVATALIGVGFIALHLNIARRWRGRFVRPHKRRFVAEPVLTAIFFAVLWFAIPIALPCERIPDRFFDPSRLDLRDLTLATQFCDENADLKDATRY
;
A
#
# COMPACT_ATOMS: atom_id res chain seq x y z
N PHE A 1 -25.68 11.06 7.92
CA PHE A 1 -25.65 10.27 6.68
C PHE A 1 -24.37 10.48 5.90
N VAL A 2 -24.01 11.70 5.50
CA VAL A 2 -22.73 11.97 4.80
C VAL A 2 -21.52 11.51 5.62
N THR A 3 -21.50 11.81 6.93
CA THR A 3 -20.45 11.36 7.87
C THR A 3 -20.34 9.84 7.94
N THR A 4 -21.49 9.15 8.07
CA THR A 4 -21.54 7.69 8.08
C THR A 4 -21.09 7.06 6.76
N GLY A 5 -21.45 7.67 5.62
CA GLY A 5 -20.98 7.24 4.30
C GLY A 5 -19.47 7.44 4.12
N ALA A 6 -18.91 8.55 4.62
CA ALA A 6 -17.48 8.78 4.62
C ALA A 6 -16.73 7.73 5.46
N ALA A 7 -17.24 7.39 6.65
CA ALA A 7 -16.66 6.36 7.51
C ALA A 7 -16.69 4.96 6.84
N ALA A 8 -17.80 4.63 6.19
CA ALA A 8 -17.95 3.39 5.41
C ALA A 8 -16.94 3.32 4.25
N GLY A 9 -16.76 4.41 3.50
CA GLY A 9 -15.78 4.47 2.41
C GLY A 9 -14.33 4.30 2.87
N VAL A 10 -13.95 4.91 4.00
CA VAL A 10 -12.62 4.68 4.59
C VAL A 10 -12.47 3.23 5.05
N THR A 11 -13.53 2.65 5.62
CA THR A 11 -13.56 1.23 6.04
C THR A 11 -13.34 0.28 4.86
N SER A 12 -13.94 0.52 3.69
CA SER A 12 -13.75 -0.36 2.53
C SER A 12 -12.34 -0.28 1.94
N VAL A 13 -11.68 0.88 2.03
CA VAL A 13 -10.32 1.06 1.51
C VAL A 13 -9.28 0.31 2.35
N PHE A 14 -9.35 0.45 3.68
CA PHE A 14 -8.34 -0.09 4.60
C PHE A 14 -8.76 -1.41 5.28
N GLY A 15 -10.01 -1.83 5.16
CA GLY A 15 -10.53 -3.01 5.87
C GLY A 15 -10.62 -2.84 7.38
N SER A 16 -10.66 -1.61 7.90
CA SER A 16 -10.74 -1.34 9.34
C SER A 16 -11.98 -0.53 9.70
N ALA A 17 -12.98 -1.19 10.29
CA ALA A 17 -14.24 -0.55 10.69
C ALA A 17 -14.05 0.50 11.80
N LEU A 18 -13.13 0.25 12.74
CA LEU A 18 -12.80 1.22 13.78
C LEU A 18 -12.00 2.40 13.23
N GLY A 19 -11.07 2.15 12.29
CA GLY A 19 -10.30 3.21 11.63
C GLY A 19 -11.20 4.22 10.90
N GLY A 20 -12.19 3.74 10.14
CA GLY A 20 -13.15 4.61 9.45
C GLY A 20 -14.03 5.44 10.41
N LEU A 21 -14.44 4.87 11.54
CA LEU A 21 -15.21 5.58 12.56
C LEU A 21 -14.38 6.69 13.23
N LEU A 22 -13.17 6.36 13.66
CA LEU A 22 -12.27 7.29 14.35
C LEU A 22 -11.85 8.44 13.43
N PHE A 23 -11.56 8.15 12.16
CA PHE A 23 -11.25 9.18 11.17
C PHE A 23 -12.36 10.23 11.05
N VAL A 24 -13.63 9.81 11.00
CA VAL A 24 -14.75 10.75 10.90
C VAL A 24 -15.00 11.52 12.20
N MET A 25 -14.70 10.91 13.36
CA MET A 25 -14.73 11.63 14.63
C MET A 25 -13.64 12.69 14.72
N GLU A 26 -12.45 12.42 14.18
CA GLU A 26 -11.31 13.34 14.21
C GLU A 26 -11.46 14.48 13.19
N GLU A 27 -11.82 14.17 11.94
CA GLU A 27 -11.71 15.11 10.82
C GLU A 27 -13.04 15.76 10.39
N VAL A 28 -14.20 15.14 10.69
CA VAL A 28 -15.48 15.54 10.07
C VAL A 28 -16.50 16.10 11.07
N ALA A 29 -16.38 15.77 12.36
CA ALA A 29 -17.37 16.15 13.36
C ALA A 29 -16.77 16.79 14.60
N SER A 30 -17.11 18.05 14.89
CA SER A 30 -16.74 18.70 16.15
C SER A 30 -17.56 18.20 17.35
N PHE A 31 -18.77 17.69 17.11
CA PHE A 31 -19.63 17.09 18.13
C PHE A 31 -20.18 15.77 17.60
N PHE A 32 -19.95 14.68 18.35
CA PHE A 32 -20.33 13.35 17.91
C PHE A 32 -21.11 12.60 19.01
N PRO A 33 -22.46 12.61 18.96
CA PRO A 33 -23.25 11.97 20.01
C PRO A 33 -23.13 10.45 19.95
N GLN A 34 -23.12 9.79 21.10
CA GLN A 34 -22.96 8.33 21.23
C GLN A 34 -23.94 7.52 20.34
N ARG A 35 -25.18 8.01 20.20
CA ARG A 35 -26.19 7.36 19.34
C ARG A 35 -25.81 7.38 17.85
N LEU A 36 -25.13 8.44 17.39
CA LEU A 36 -24.61 8.53 16.03
C LEU A 36 -23.37 7.67 15.85
N ALA A 37 -22.54 7.57 16.89
CA ALA A 37 -21.37 6.69 16.88
C ALA A 37 -21.75 5.24 16.67
N TRP A 38 -22.72 4.74 17.42
CA TRP A 38 -23.22 3.37 17.25
C TRP A 38 -23.78 3.12 15.86
N LYS A 39 -24.58 4.04 15.32
CA LYS A 39 -25.11 3.92 13.94
C LYS A 39 -24.00 3.89 12.91
N THR A 40 -22.96 4.70 13.08
CA THR A 40 -21.83 4.77 12.16
C THR A 40 -20.93 3.54 12.26
N PHE A 41 -20.70 3.06 13.48
CA PHE A 41 -19.96 1.83 13.73
C PHE A 41 -20.64 0.61 13.09
N VAL A 42 -21.96 0.46 13.28
CA VAL A 42 -22.74 -0.62 12.65
C VAL A 42 -22.67 -0.53 11.12
N ALA A 43 -22.74 0.66 10.55
CA ALA A 43 -22.59 0.84 9.10
C ALA A 43 -21.20 0.43 8.60
N CYS A 44 -20.14 0.72 9.34
CA CYS A 44 -18.77 0.30 9.02
C CYS A 44 -18.61 -1.22 9.11
N LEU A 45 -19.19 -1.86 10.15
CA LEU A 45 -19.22 -3.33 10.27
C LEU A 45 -19.96 -4.00 9.11
N VAL A 46 -21.10 -3.44 8.70
CA VAL A 46 -21.85 -3.95 7.54
C VAL A 46 -21.02 -3.80 6.26
N THR A 47 -20.34 -2.67 6.07
CA THR A 47 -19.46 -2.46 4.92
C THR A 47 -18.32 -3.47 4.88
N TYR A 48 -17.70 -3.74 6.02
CA TYR A 48 -16.66 -4.77 6.14
C TYR A 48 -17.19 -6.17 5.83
N ALA A 49 -18.36 -6.54 6.37
CA ALA A 49 -18.98 -7.84 6.08
C ALA A 49 -19.35 -8.00 4.60
N ILE A 50 -19.85 -6.94 3.96
CA ILE A 50 -20.13 -6.93 2.53
C ILE A 50 -18.85 -7.06 1.72
N GLN A 51 -17.76 -6.38 2.11
CA GLN A 51 -16.46 -6.55 1.46
C GLN A 51 -16.02 -8.01 1.50
N GLN A 52 -16.08 -8.67 2.67
CA GLN A 52 -15.75 -10.09 2.80
C GLN A 52 -16.58 -10.99 1.91
N LEU A 53 -17.89 -10.76 1.92
CA LEU A 53 -18.81 -11.52 1.09
C LEU A 53 -18.51 -11.33 -0.39
N ALA A 54 -18.27 -10.09 -0.83
CA ALA A 54 -17.96 -9.79 -2.22
C ALA A 54 -16.71 -10.51 -2.70
N ASN A 55 -15.65 -10.55 -1.90
CA ASN A 55 -14.41 -11.25 -2.31
C ASN A 55 -14.62 -12.75 -2.35
N SER A 56 -15.34 -13.31 -1.36
CA SER A 56 -15.69 -14.73 -1.38
C SER A 56 -16.55 -15.13 -2.59
N MET A 57 -17.32 -14.18 -3.16
CA MET A 57 -18.11 -14.40 -4.37
C MET A 57 -17.29 -14.23 -5.65
N LEU A 58 -16.33 -13.30 -5.68
CA LEU A 58 -15.55 -12.97 -6.88
C LEU A 58 -14.39 -13.94 -7.13
N ASP A 59 -13.71 -14.41 -6.09
CA ASP A 59 -12.56 -15.33 -6.24
C ASP A 59 -12.99 -16.78 -6.52
N GLY A 60 -14.31 -17.01 -6.63
CA GLY A 60 -14.87 -18.36 -6.59
C GLY A 60 -14.71 -18.94 -5.19
N TRP A 61 -15.64 -19.81 -4.79
CA TRP A 61 -15.51 -20.52 -3.53
C TRP A 61 -14.39 -21.56 -3.68
N VAL A 62 -13.13 -21.13 -3.57
CA VAL A 62 -11.96 -22.03 -3.50
C VAL A 62 -11.89 -22.47 -2.04
N PRO A 63 -12.16 -23.76 -1.73
CA PRO A 63 -11.92 -24.29 -0.41
C PRO A 63 -10.45 -24.05 -0.07
N ARG A 64 -10.22 -23.49 1.11
CA ARG A 64 -8.90 -23.20 1.67
C ARG A 64 -8.02 -24.45 1.56
N GLU A 65 -6.96 -24.39 0.75
CA GLU A 65 -5.88 -25.37 0.76
C GLU A 65 -4.99 -25.06 1.97
N ASP A 66 -5.55 -25.24 3.15
CA ASP A 66 -4.79 -25.63 4.33
C ASP A 66 -4.11 -26.95 3.93
N ASP A 67 -2.77 -27.02 4.02
CA ASP A 67 -1.90 -28.22 3.95
C ASP A 67 -0.67 -28.12 3.03
N LYS A 68 -0.15 -26.92 2.74
CA LYS A 68 1.28 -26.78 2.42
C LYS A 68 1.90 -25.64 3.22
N GLU A 69 2.34 -25.98 4.44
CA GLU A 69 3.35 -25.23 5.19
C GLU A 69 4.46 -24.78 4.22
N SER A 70 4.53 -23.49 3.91
CA SER A 70 5.78 -22.89 3.50
C SER A 70 6.58 -22.65 4.79
N PRO A 71 7.68 -23.38 5.06
CA PRO A 71 8.46 -23.20 6.27
C PRO A 71 8.99 -21.76 6.30
N ILE A 72 8.73 -21.02 7.38
CA ILE A 72 9.36 -19.72 7.57
C ILE A 72 10.81 -19.99 7.97
N HIS A 73 11.72 -19.79 7.01
CA HIS A 73 13.16 -19.87 7.24
C HIS A 73 13.64 -18.58 7.92
N TYR A 74 13.95 -18.64 9.21
CA TYR A 74 14.58 -17.53 9.94
C TYR A 74 16.06 -17.84 10.17
N LEU A 75 16.90 -16.83 9.95
CA LEU A 75 18.33 -16.90 10.24
C LEU A 75 18.52 -16.67 11.74
N ASN A 76 19.07 -17.68 12.43
CA ASN A 76 19.48 -17.51 13.80
C ASN A 76 20.75 -16.64 13.85
N PRO A 77 20.72 -15.44 14.45
CA PRO A 77 21.86 -14.53 14.48
C PRO A 77 22.99 -15.00 15.41
N GLU A 78 22.77 -15.99 16.28
CA GLU A 78 23.79 -16.53 17.19
C GLU A 78 24.53 -17.73 16.59
N THR A 79 23.87 -18.50 15.73
CA THR A 79 24.42 -19.75 15.16
C THR A 79 24.66 -19.70 13.66
N HIS A 80 24.27 -18.62 12.97
CA HIS A 80 24.31 -18.51 11.50
C HIS A 80 23.65 -19.70 10.79
N THR A 81 22.66 -20.33 11.42
CA THR A 81 21.90 -21.45 10.85
C THR A 81 20.47 -21.04 10.54
N VAL A 82 19.91 -21.61 9.48
CA VAL A 82 18.50 -21.44 9.11
C VAL A 82 17.66 -22.36 9.99
N GLY A 83 16.89 -21.79 10.91
CA GLY A 83 15.90 -22.51 11.72
C GLY A 83 14.56 -22.60 11.00
N THR A 84 13.79 -23.66 11.29
CA THR A 84 12.43 -23.87 10.80
C THR A 84 11.50 -24.05 12.00
N GLU A 85 10.56 -23.12 12.20
CA GLU A 85 9.51 -23.22 13.22
C GLU A 85 8.20 -23.53 12.51
N ASN A 86 7.58 -24.64 12.85
CA ASN A 86 6.20 -24.91 12.45
C ASN A 86 5.29 -24.11 13.39
N HIS A 87 5.18 -22.81 13.15
CA HIS A 87 4.24 -21.98 13.88
C HIS A 87 2.83 -22.32 13.41
N ARG A 88 2.15 -23.19 14.16
CA ARG A 88 0.70 -23.38 14.06
C ARG A 88 0.04 -22.11 14.59
N ASP A 89 -0.24 -21.16 13.72
CA ASP A 89 -1.10 -20.01 14.04
C ASP A 89 -2.55 -20.50 14.21
N PRO A 90 -3.08 -20.66 15.43
CA PRO A 90 -4.47 -20.98 15.62
C PRO A 90 -5.21 -19.65 15.62
N LEU A 91 -5.93 -19.36 14.52
CA LEU A 91 -6.75 -18.16 14.27
C LEU A 91 -6.14 -17.10 13.32
N THR A 92 -5.57 -17.51 12.19
CA THR A 92 -5.47 -16.63 11.02
C THR A 92 -6.80 -16.67 10.26
N ILE A 93 -7.66 -15.67 10.52
CA ILE A 93 -8.68 -15.29 9.54
C ILE A 93 -7.88 -14.90 8.30
N HIS A 94 -7.82 -15.77 7.28
CA HIS A 94 -7.12 -15.47 6.05
C HIS A 94 -7.71 -14.17 5.51
N GLU A 95 -6.85 -13.20 5.23
CA GLU A 95 -7.21 -11.89 4.70
C GLU A 95 -7.66 -12.01 3.25
N THR A 96 -8.80 -12.65 3.02
CA THR A 96 -9.54 -12.58 1.75
C THR A 96 -10.41 -11.32 1.73
N VAL A 97 -9.98 -10.26 2.43
CA VAL A 97 -10.56 -8.93 2.28
C VAL A 97 -9.83 -8.31 1.08
N ALA A 98 -10.53 -8.00 -0.03
CA ALA A 98 -10.03 -7.09 -1.04
C ALA A 98 -10.05 -5.68 -0.41
N THR A 99 -9.07 -5.44 0.46
CA THR A 99 -8.68 -4.10 0.84
C THR A 99 -7.89 -3.51 -0.31
N LEU A 100 -8.11 -2.23 -0.59
CA LEU A 100 -7.33 -1.53 -1.60
C LEU A 100 -5.86 -1.39 -1.16
N PHE A 101 -5.64 -1.33 0.16
CA PHE A 101 -4.32 -1.40 0.77
C PHE A 101 -4.27 -2.54 1.80
N ASN A 102 -3.54 -3.61 1.49
CA ASN A 102 -3.22 -4.66 2.46
C ASN A 102 -1.82 -4.42 3.03
N MET A 103 -1.73 -4.19 4.35
CA MET A 103 -0.47 -4.20 5.09
C MET A 103 -0.28 -5.54 5.79
N ARG A 104 0.46 -6.45 5.15
CA ARG A 104 0.85 -7.71 5.76
C ARG A 104 1.97 -7.50 6.79
N VAL A 105 1.65 -7.65 8.07
CA VAL A 105 2.64 -7.63 9.15
C VAL A 105 3.34 -8.98 9.19
N VAL A 106 4.66 -9.00 8.96
CA VAL A 106 5.47 -10.22 9.02
C VAL A 106 6.15 -10.30 10.38
N ALA A 107 6.00 -11.44 11.07
CA ALA A 107 6.53 -11.64 12.42
C ALA A 107 8.04 -11.37 12.53
N ALA A 108 8.80 -11.66 11.46
CA ALA A 108 10.24 -11.43 11.37
C ALA A 108 10.67 -9.95 11.34
N GLN A 109 9.73 -9.01 11.23
CA GLN A 109 9.97 -7.56 11.20
C GLN A 109 9.42 -6.85 12.45
N LEU A 110 9.01 -7.59 13.50
CA LEU A 110 8.64 -6.96 14.77
C LEU A 110 9.91 -6.40 15.43
N VAL A 111 10.13 -5.11 15.24
CA VAL A 111 11.09 -4.37 16.04
C VAL A 111 10.51 -4.31 17.47
N PRO A 112 11.16 -4.90 18.48
CA PRO A 112 10.69 -4.77 19.85
C PRO A 112 10.58 -3.28 20.18
N LEU A 113 9.43 -2.84 20.72
CA LEU A 113 9.22 -1.44 21.10
C LEU A 113 10.06 -1.09 22.33
N ASP A 114 11.36 -0.91 22.09
CA ASP A 114 12.27 -0.32 23.04
C ASP A 114 12.17 1.20 22.97
N LEU A 115 12.41 1.88 24.10
CA LEU A 115 12.49 3.33 24.16
C LEU A 115 13.54 3.91 23.19
N ARG A 116 14.53 3.10 22.79
CA ARG A 116 15.55 3.46 21.78
C ARG A 116 14.99 3.54 20.36
N ALA A 117 13.96 2.76 20.03
CA ALA A 117 13.27 2.82 18.74
C ALA A 117 12.31 4.02 18.64
N LEU A 118 11.93 4.61 19.78
CA LEU A 118 11.09 5.82 19.83
C LEU A 118 11.82 7.03 19.24
N LEU A 119 13.14 7.14 19.44
CA LEU A 119 13.93 8.28 18.98
C LEU A 119 13.96 8.42 17.44
N PRO A 120 14.32 7.38 16.65
CA PRO A 120 14.24 7.48 15.20
C PRO A 120 12.79 7.64 14.70
N ALA A 121 11.81 6.99 15.34
CA ALA A 121 10.39 7.17 14.98
C ALA A 121 9.93 8.62 15.16
N ALA A 122 10.31 9.28 16.27
CA ALA A 122 10.01 10.67 16.51
C ALA A 122 10.70 11.60 15.51
N LEU A 123 11.98 11.35 15.17
CA LEU A 123 12.71 12.13 14.18
C LEU A 123 12.06 12.04 12.79
N VAL A 124 11.69 10.83 12.36
CA VAL A 124 10.96 10.62 11.10
C VAL A 124 9.59 11.29 11.14
N GLY A 125 8.88 11.23 12.27
CA GLY A 125 7.61 11.93 12.46
C GLY A 125 7.73 13.44 12.30
N VAL A 126 8.74 14.06 12.91
CA VAL A 126 8.99 15.50 12.77
C VAL A 126 9.39 15.85 11.33
N ALA A 127 10.29 15.08 10.72
CA ALA A 127 10.73 15.33 9.34
C ALA A 127 9.57 15.23 8.34
N THR A 128 8.75 14.19 8.45
CA THR A 128 7.57 14.01 7.58
C THR A 128 6.50 15.06 7.82
N ALA A 129 6.29 15.51 9.06
CA ALA A 129 5.38 16.61 9.37
C ALA A 129 5.84 17.93 8.73
N LEU A 130 7.13 18.27 8.79
CA LEU A 130 7.67 19.48 8.16
C LEU A 130 7.51 19.46 6.63
N ILE A 131 7.80 18.32 6.00
CA ILE A 131 7.59 18.12 4.56
C ILE A 131 6.10 18.24 4.23
N GLY A 132 5.23 17.65 5.06
CA GLY A 132 3.77 17.71 4.90
C GLY A 132 3.21 19.12 4.96
N VAL A 133 3.65 19.93 5.94
CA VAL A 133 3.26 21.35 6.05
C VAL A 133 3.72 22.14 4.83
N GLY A 134 4.96 21.92 4.37
CA GLY A 134 5.47 22.54 3.16
C GLY A 134 4.66 22.16 1.92
N PHE A 135 4.30 20.88 1.79
CA PHE A 135 3.45 20.38 0.71
C PHE A 135 2.06 21.02 0.73
N ILE A 136 1.39 21.09 1.88
CA ILE A 136 0.06 21.73 2.01
C ILE A 136 0.15 23.21 1.65
N ALA A 137 1.14 23.93 2.17
CA ALA A 137 1.32 25.35 1.87
C ALA A 137 1.57 25.59 0.37
N LEU A 138 2.41 24.77 -0.25
CA LEU A 138 2.69 24.82 -1.68
C LEU A 138 1.44 24.49 -2.51
N HIS A 139 0.72 23.42 -2.15
CA HIS A 139 -0.51 23.01 -2.81
C HIS A 139 -1.56 24.11 -2.78
N LEU A 140 -1.80 24.72 -1.61
CA LEU A 140 -2.73 25.83 -1.44
C LEU A 140 -2.29 27.07 -2.22
N ASN A 141 -0.99 27.37 -2.28
CA ASN A 141 -0.45 28.47 -3.07
C ASN A 141 -0.69 28.28 -4.57
N ILE A 142 -0.38 27.09 -5.09
CA ILE A 142 -0.59 26.74 -6.51
C ILE A 142 -2.09 26.75 -6.83
N ALA A 143 -2.91 26.10 -6.00
CA ALA A 143 -4.35 26.00 -6.22
C ALA A 143 -5.05 27.36 -6.19
N ARG A 144 -4.68 28.23 -5.23
CA ARG A 144 -5.35 29.54 -5.04
C ARG A 144 -4.79 30.62 -5.98
N ARG A 145 -3.45 30.79 -6.03
CA ARG A 145 -2.83 31.90 -6.77
C ARG A 145 -2.62 31.58 -8.25
N TRP A 146 -2.12 30.39 -8.57
CA TRP A 146 -1.73 30.04 -9.94
C TRP A 146 -2.92 29.50 -10.75
N ARG A 147 -3.63 28.47 -10.27
CA ARG A 147 -4.80 27.90 -10.98
C ARG A 147 -5.95 28.91 -11.10
N GLY A 148 -6.14 29.75 -10.07
CA GLY A 148 -7.15 30.80 -10.06
C GLY A 148 -6.92 31.86 -11.15
N ARG A 149 -5.67 32.25 -11.41
CA ARG A 149 -5.34 33.27 -12.43
C ARG A 149 -5.20 32.70 -13.85
N PHE A 150 -4.63 31.50 -14.00
CA PHE A 150 -4.19 31.02 -15.31
C PHE A 150 -5.05 29.90 -15.92
N VAL A 151 -5.66 29.03 -15.09
CA VAL A 151 -6.35 27.81 -15.53
C VAL A 151 -7.87 27.99 -15.59
N ARG A 152 -8.49 28.56 -14.54
CA ARG A 152 -9.95 28.73 -14.46
C ARG A 152 -10.61 29.61 -15.54
N PRO A 153 -9.98 30.63 -16.16
CA PRO A 153 -10.72 31.51 -17.07
C PRO A 153 -11.13 30.85 -18.40
N HIS A 154 -10.55 29.72 -18.80
CA HIS A 154 -10.82 29.10 -20.10
C HIS A 154 -11.08 27.59 -20.03
N LYS A 155 -12.23 27.14 -20.56
CA LYS A 155 -12.69 25.74 -20.53
C LYS A 155 -11.70 24.74 -21.16
N ARG A 156 -10.92 25.15 -22.18
CA ARG A 156 -9.90 24.29 -22.82
C ARG A 156 -8.66 24.05 -21.93
N ARG A 157 -8.25 25.04 -21.13
CA ARG A 157 -7.09 24.92 -20.23
C ARG A 157 -7.37 24.00 -19.04
N PHE A 158 -8.63 23.94 -18.62
CA PHE A 158 -9.09 23.03 -17.58
C PHE A 158 -8.87 21.54 -17.95
N VAL A 159 -9.05 21.18 -19.22
CA VAL A 159 -8.85 19.80 -19.70
C VAL A 159 -7.38 19.55 -20.09
N ALA A 160 -6.68 20.56 -20.63
CA ALA A 160 -5.28 20.42 -21.00
C ALA A 160 -4.35 20.21 -19.79
N GLU A 161 -4.63 20.86 -18.65
CA GLU A 161 -3.83 20.73 -17.41
C GLU A 161 -3.66 19.26 -16.93
N PRO A 162 -4.73 18.48 -16.68
CA PRO A 162 -4.58 17.10 -16.22
C PRO A 162 -3.96 16.19 -17.28
N VAL A 163 -4.25 16.41 -18.58
CA VAL A 163 -3.67 15.61 -19.67
C VAL A 163 -2.15 15.81 -19.75
N LEU A 164 -1.68 17.05 -19.72
CA LEU A 164 -0.24 17.34 -19.73
C LEU A 164 0.46 16.79 -18.49
N THR A 165 -0.18 16.89 -17.32
CA THR A 165 0.34 16.33 -16.08
C THR A 165 0.44 14.80 -16.16
N ALA A 166 -0.59 14.13 -16.70
CA ALA A 166 -0.58 12.68 -16.90
C ALA A 166 0.52 12.23 -17.88
N ILE A 167 0.68 12.93 -19.01
CA ILE A 167 1.75 12.65 -19.98
C ILE A 167 3.12 12.83 -19.33
N PHE A 168 3.32 13.91 -18.58
CA PHE A 168 4.57 14.17 -17.88
C PHE A 168 4.91 13.05 -16.88
N PHE A 169 3.95 12.65 -16.04
CA PHE A 169 4.17 11.55 -15.10
C PHE A 169 4.40 10.23 -15.81
N ALA A 170 3.70 9.93 -16.92
CA ALA A 170 3.93 8.72 -17.70
C ALA A 170 5.34 8.67 -18.29
N VAL A 171 5.81 9.78 -18.86
CA VAL A 171 7.19 9.89 -19.38
C VAL A 171 8.21 9.73 -18.26
N LEU A 172 7.98 10.37 -17.12
CA LEU A 172 8.86 10.28 -15.96
C LEU A 172 8.96 8.85 -15.43
N TRP A 173 7.81 8.19 -15.22
CA TRP A 173 7.76 6.81 -14.73
C TRP A 173 8.29 5.79 -15.72
N PHE A 174 8.26 6.07 -17.02
CA PHE A 174 8.91 5.24 -18.03
C PHE A 174 10.43 5.47 -18.10
N ALA A 175 10.88 6.71 -17.91
CA ALA A 175 12.29 7.06 -17.95
C ALA A 175 13.09 6.56 -16.74
N ILE A 176 12.47 6.51 -15.55
CA ILE A 176 13.13 6.08 -14.31
C ILE A 176 13.68 4.64 -14.42
N PRO A 177 12.88 3.61 -14.78
CA PRO A 177 13.38 2.24 -14.93
C PRO A 177 14.51 2.11 -15.95
N ILE A 178 14.48 2.88 -17.04
CA ILE A 178 15.51 2.84 -18.09
C ILE A 178 16.83 3.44 -17.60
N ALA A 179 16.78 4.42 -16.70
CA ALA A 179 17.97 5.10 -16.18
C ALA A 179 18.65 4.33 -15.02
N LEU A 180 17.98 3.35 -14.43
CA LEU A 180 18.50 2.57 -13.31
C LEU A 180 19.25 1.32 -13.82
N PRO A 181 20.33 0.89 -13.12
CA PRO A 181 21.02 -0.34 -13.46
C PRO A 181 20.13 -1.57 -13.20
N CYS A 182 20.33 -2.63 -13.97
CA CYS A 182 19.63 -3.91 -13.80
C CYS A 182 20.19 -4.67 -12.60
N GLU A 183 19.31 -5.17 -11.74
CA GLU A 183 19.65 -6.01 -10.58
C GLU A 183 19.02 -7.39 -10.77
N ARG A 184 19.69 -8.45 -10.32
CA ARG A 184 19.17 -9.81 -10.48
C ARG A 184 17.96 -10.04 -9.56
N ILE A 185 16.96 -10.73 -10.10
CA ILE A 185 15.78 -11.15 -9.33
C ILE A 185 16.22 -12.19 -8.29
N PRO A 186 15.87 -12.03 -7.00
CA PRO A 186 16.19 -13.01 -5.98
C PRO A 186 15.47 -14.35 -6.24
N ASP A 187 16.19 -15.46 -6.14
CA ASP A 187 15.69 -16.81 -6.47
C ASP A 187 14.42 -17.23 -5.69
N ARG A 188 14.19 -16.62 -4.52
CA ARG A 188 13.02 -16.90 -3.66
C ARG A 188 11.68 -16.51 -4.30
N PHE A 189 11.69 -15.67 -5.33
CA PHE A 189 10.49 -15.25 -6.06
C PHE A 189 10.26 -16.05 -7.34
N PHE A 190 11.19 -16.94 -7.70
CA PHE A 190 11.09 -17.77 -8.89
C PHE A 190 10.31 -19.05 -8.58
N ASP A 191 8.97 -18.96 -8.51
CA ASP A 191 8.10 -20.13 -8.50
C ASP A 191 7.59 -20.40 -9.92
N PRO A 192 8.18 -21.35 -10.68
CA PRO A 192 7.82 -21.60 -12.07
C PRO A 192 6.38 -22.09 -12.25
N SER A 193 5.69 -22.44 -11.17
CA SER A 193 4.30 -22.93 -11.20
C SER A 193 3.24 -21.81 -11.09
N ARG A 194 3.64 -20.60 -10.70
CA ARG A 194 2.70 -19.50 -10.35
C ARG A 194 2.94 -18.19 -11.11
N LEU A 195 4.03 -18.07 -11.86
CA LEU A 195 4.35 -16.89 -12.64
C LEU A 195 3.80 -16.96 -14.07
N ASP A 196 2.93 -16.01 -14.39
CA ASP A 196 2.49 -15.75 -15.76
C ASP A 196 3.67 -15.13 -16.53
N LEU A 197 4.31 -15.91 -17.41
CA LEU A 197 5.54 -15.53 -18.14
C LEU A 197 5.44 -14.18 -18.90
N ARG A 198 4.22 -13.70 -19.16
CA ARG A 198 3.96 -12.43 -19.85
C ARG A 198 4.35 -11.20 -19.03
N ASP A 199 4.13 -11.20 -17.72
CA ASP A 199 4.47 -10.04 -16.88
C ASP A 199 5.98 -9.95 -16.63
N LEU A 200 6.64 -11.12 -16.53
CA LEU A 200 8.08 -11.18 -16.33
C LEU A 200 8.85 -10.73 -17.57
N THR A 201 8.39 -11.11 -18.77
CA THR A 201 9.02 -10.70 -20.05
C THR A 201 8.92 -9.20 -20.31
N LEU A 202 7.85 -8.54 -19.87
CA LEU A 202 7.67 -7.09 -20.03
C LEU A 202 8.58 -6.29 -19.09
N ALA A 203 8.85 -6.83 -17.89
CA ALA A 203 9.76 -6.23 -16.92
C ALA A 203 11.24 -6.42 -17.31
N THR A 204 11.60 -7.58 -17.87
CA THR A 204 12.99 -7.87 -18.29
C THR A 204 13.35 -7.29 -19.66
N GLN A 205 12.38 -6.89 -20.48
CA GLN A 205 12.60 -6.31 -21.81
C GLN A 205 13.43 -5.01 -21.79
N PHE A 206 13.48 -4.31 -20.66
CA PHE A 206 14.26 -3.07 -20.50
C PHE A 206 15.71 -3.30 -20.11
N CYS A 207 16.08 -4.54 -19.77
CA CYS A 207 17.46 -4.93 -19.46
C CYS A 207 18.08 -5.59 -20.70
N ASP A 208 19.12 -4.97 -21.27
CA ASP A 208 19.85 -5.52 -22.43
C ASP A 208 20.70 -6.72 -21.98
N GLU A 209 20.36 -7.90 -22.47
CA GLU A 209 21.05 -9.18 -22.21
C GLU A 209 22.55 -9.12 -22.58
N ASN A 210 22.95 -8.20 -23.46
CA ASN A 210 24.33 -8.04 -23.92
C ASN A 210 25.22 -7.20 -22.99
N ALA A 211 24.64 -6.46 -22.05
CA ALA A 211 25.41 -5.66 -21.09
C ALA A 211 25.93 -6.53 -19.92
N ASP A 212 25.13 -7.50 -19.46
CA ASP A 212 25.47 -8.37 -18.33
C ASP A 212 26.57 -9.40 -18.64
N LEU A 213 26.72 -9.82 -19.90
CA LEU A 213 27.77 -10.77 -20.29
C LEU A 213 29.19 -10.17 -20.18
N LYS A 214 29.31 -8.83 -20.26
CA LYS A 214 30.59 -8.12 -20.12
C LYS A 214 31.04 -7.95 -18.66
N ASP A 215 30.12 -7.95 -17.70
CA ASP A 215 30.46 -7.86 -16.27
C ASP A 215 30.49 -9.24 -15.58
N ALA A 216 29.75 -10.24 -16.08
CA ALA A 216 29.83 -11.62 -15.59
C ALA A 216 31.18 -12.32 -15.92
N THR A 217 31.97 -11.78 -16.85
CA THR A 217 33.30 -12.29 -17.20
C THR A 217 34.44 -11.59 -16.44
N ARG A 218 34.11 -10.71 -15.49
CA ARG A 218 35.09 -9.92 -14.71
C ARG A 218 35.27 -10.35 -13.25
N TYR A 219 34.65 -11.45 -12.84
CA TYR A 219 34.80 -12.04 -11.50
C TYR A 219 35.29 -13.49 -11.59
#